data_AF-A0A819ZQA8-F1
#
_entry.id   AF-A0A819ZQA8-F1
#
_cell.length_a   1.000
_cell.length_b   1.000
_cell.length_c   1.000
_cell.angle_alpha   90.00
_cell.angle_beta   90.00
_cell.angle_gamma   90.00
#
_symmetry.space_group_name_H-M   'P 1'
#
loop_
_entity.id
_entity.type
_entity.pdbx_description
1 polymer ?
#
loop_
_entity_poly.entity_id
_entity_poly.type
_entity_poly.pdbx_seq_one_letter_code
_entity_poly.pdbx_strand_id
1 'polypeptide(L)'
;MTAKRTKKNAIIPNGLSGDEVESFESKDEMNNVTLALRNELNMNEKSSTSEKKKNALGQKKFAATAADFVDNMPPPPIHDELQPIDYFYCIFGKQSTTLLTNQSNLYSVQKNPNKPVRISETEMEHFIGILLMTGIYSFPKQRYFWSSDTRVESISSVMSRDRFLEIKKYLHVTDNSVQSNRTDINFDRANKVRPLLNIVKENFRKISKEEKLSIDEQIIPFKGKSIMKQHMPNKPNRWGYKMFLL
;
A
#
# COMPACT_ATOMS: atom_id res chain seq x y z
N MET A 1 -2.14 30.57 -39.59
CA MET A 1 -0.66 30.61 -39.53
C MET A 1 -0.32 31.49 -38.33
N THR A 2 0.37 31.09 -37.25
CA THR A 2 1.63 30.34 -37.15
C THR A 2 1.75 29.72 -35.74
N ALA A 3 2.56 28.67 -35.60
CA ALA A 3 2.61 27.73 -34.46
C ALA A 3 3.55 28.10 -33.29
N LYS A 4 3.22 27.54 -32.12
CA LYS A 4 4.03 27.06 -30.96
C LYS A 4 5.53 27.41 -30.90
N ARG A 5 6.04 27.76 -29.70
CA ARG A 5 6.97 26.87 -28.95
C ARG A 5 7.24 27.27 -27.47
N THR A 6 7.20 26.23 -26.65
CA THR A 6 7.48 26.10 -25.22
C THR A 6 8.98 26.28 -24.90
N LYS A 7 9.31 27.02 -23.82
CA LYS A 7 10.64 27.00 -23.19
C LYS A 7 10.88 25.63 -22.54
N LYS A 8 11.94 24.94 -22.96
CA LYS A 8 12.50 23.76 -22.28
C LYS A 8 13.58 24.24 -21.31
N ASN A 9 13.44 23.94 -20.02
CA ASN A 9 14.54 24.09 -19.06
C ASN A 9 15.56 22.97 -19.29
N ALA A 10 16.84 23.34 -19.34
CA ALA A 10 17.96 22.44 -19.53
C ALA A 10 18.18 21.56 -18.28
N ILE A 11 18.53 20.30 -18.52
CA ILE A 11 18.87 19.30 -17.50
C ILE A 11 20.39 19.36 -17.31
N ILE A 12 20.83 19.67 -16.10
CA ILE A 12 22.23 19.63 -15.69
C ILE A 12 22.61 18.15 -15.44
N PRO A 13 23.65 17.59 -16.08
CA PRO A 13 24.13 16.25 -15.77
C PRO A 13 24.84 16.22 -14.42
N ASN A 14 24.59 15.19 -13.61
CA ASN A 14 25.30 14.96 -12.35
C ASN A 14 26.76 14.61 -12.63
N GLY A 15 27.70 15.40 -12.09
CA GLY A 15 29.13 15.08 -12.14
C GLY A 15 30.11 16.24 -12.03
N LEU A 16 29.68 17.50 -12.08
CA LEU A 16 30.56 18.67 -11.95
C LEU A 16 30.19 19.48 -10.70
N SER A 17 31.16 19.70 -9.81
CA SER A 17 31.04 20.65 -8.69
C SER A 17 31.12 22.09 -9.21
N GLY A 18 30.38 23.00 -8.56
CA GLY A 18 30.13 24.37 -9.03
C GLY A 18 31.34 25.28 -9.20
N ASP A 19 32.52 24.87 -8.78
CA ASP A 19 33.73 25.71 -8.76
C ASP A 19 34.66 25.50 -9.99
N GLU A 20 34.34 24.59 -10.92
CA GLU A 20 35.11 24.41 -12.18
C GLU A 20 34.49 25.12 -13.40
N VAL A 21 33.44 25.93 -13.20
CA VAL A 21 32.68 26.57 -14.31
C VAL A 21 33.27 27.94 -14.71
N GLU A 22 34.26 28.46 -13.99
CA GLU A 22 34.77 29.84 -14.17
C GLU A 22 36.08 29.98 -14.97
N SER A 23 36.53 28.96 -15.71
CA SER A 23 37.79 29.06 -16.50
C SER A 23 37.70 28.74 -18.00
N PHE A 24 36.50 28.75 -18.61
CA PHE A 24 36.36 28.55 -20.06
C PHE A 24 35.84 29.81 -20.78
N GLU A 25 36.72 30.47 -21.55
CA GLU A 25 36.46 31.76 -22.20
C GLU A 25 35.70 31.66 -23.55
N SER A 26 35.30 30.46 -24.02
CA SER A 26 34.40 30.37 -25.19
C SER A 26 33.49 29.14 -25.23
N LYS A 27 32.31 29.29 -25.85
CA LYS A 27 31.32 28.21 -26.06
C LYS A 27 31.83 27.08 -26.95
N ASP A 28 32.84 27.33 -27.78
CA ASP A 28 33.38 26.35 -28.72
C ASP A 28 34.33 25.36 -28.03
N GLU A 29 35.04 25.80 -26.99
CA GLU A 29 35.86 24.90 -26.15
C GLU A 29 35.00 23.94 -25.34
N MET A 30 33.90 24.41 -24.75
CA MET A 30 32.99 23.55 -24.00
C MET A 30 32.34 22.49 -24.91
N ASN A 31 32.02 22.84 -26.18
CA ASN A 31 31.51 21.86 -27.14
C ASN A 31 32.55 20.81 -27.54
N ASN A 32 33.82 21.21 -27.72
CA ASN A 32 34.90 20.29 -28.06
C ASN A 32 35.22 19.32 -26.92
N VAL A 33 35.22 19.80 -25.66
CA VAL A 33 35.39 18.95 -24.47
C VAL A 33 34.22 17.98 -24.31
N THR A 34 32.98 18.44 -24.57
CA THR A 34 31.78 17.58 -24.52
C THR A 34 31.81 16.51 -25.62
N LEU A 35 32.32 16.84 -26.81
CA LEU A 35 32.51 15.89 -27.92
C LEU A 35 33.62 14.87 -27.62
N ALA A 36 34.73 15.30 -27.01
CA ALA A 36 35.80 14.41 -26.58
C ALA A 36 35.34 13.40 -25.52
N LEU A 37 34.64 13.86 -24.47
CA LEU A 37 34.05 13.00 -23.44
C LEU A 37 33.00 12.02 -24.00
N ARG A 38 32.20 12.47 -24.99
CA ARG A 38 31.21 11.61 -25.66
C ARG A 38 31.88 10.54 -26.51
N ASN A 39 33.03 10.84 -27.11
CA ASN A 39 33.81 9.88 -27.89
C ASN A 39 34.56 8.88 -27.00
N GLU A 40 35.07 9.29 -25.83
CA GLU A 40 35.65 8.37 -24.84
C GLU A 40 34.61 7.42 -24.24
N LEU A 41 33.40 7.90 -23.92
CA LEU A 41 32.30 7.05 -23.46
C LEU A 41 31.87 6.03 -24.54
N ASN A 42 31.83 6.44 -25.81
CA ASN A 42 31.51 5.54 -26.93
C ASN A 42 32.62 4.52 -27.24
N MET A 43 33.88 4.80 -26.90
CA MET A 43 34.98 3.84 -27.03
C MET A 43 34.97 2.81 -25.88
N ASN A 44 34.53 3.21 -24.67
CA ASN A 44 34.32 2.29 -23.56
C ASN A 44 33.07 1.40 -23.69
N GLU A 45 32.04 1.84 -24.43
CA GLU A 45 30.89 0.98 -24.75
C GLU A 45 31.21 -0.10 -25.82
N LYS A 46 32.26 0.09 -26.63
CA LYS A 46 32.63 -0.85 -27.71
C LYS A 46 33.59 -1.97 -27.31
N SER A 47 34.12 -2.00 -26.08
CA SER A 47 35.10 -3.00 -25.64
C SER A 47 34.55 -4.07 -24.68
N SER A 48 33.24 -4.14 -24.44
CA SER A 48 32.62 -5.22 -23.65
C SER A 48 31.49 -5.92 -24.38
N THR A 49 31.81 -6.51 -25.54
CA THR A 49 31.04 -7.69 -26.00
C THR A 49 31.26 -8.83 -25.00
N SER A 50 30.47 -8.86 -23.93
CA SER A 50 30.33 -10.08 -23.15
C SER A 50 29.59 -11.09 -24.02
N GLU A 51 30.33 -12.04 -24.57
CA GLU A 51 29.74 -13.26 -25.12
C GLU A 51 28.77 -13.83 -24.07
N LYS A 52 27.50 -13.99 -24.46
CA LYS A 52 26.53 -14.70 -23.64
C LYS A 52 26.96 -16.17 -23.57
N LYS A 53 27.80 -16.52 -22.59
CA LYS A 53 27.93 -17.91 -22.14
C LYS A 53 26.55 -18.34 -21.67
N LYS A 54 25.88 -19.15 -22.48
CA LYS A 54 24.69 -19.90 -22.08
C LYS A 54 25.14 -20.83 -20.95
N ASN A 55 24.91 -20.42 -19.71
CA ASN A 55 24.99 -21.34 -18.59
C ASN A 55 23.86 -22.35 -18.78
N ALA A 56 24.20 -23.49 -19.37
CA ALA A 56 23.37 -24.67 -19.39
C ALA A 56 23.35 -25.29 -17.98
N LEU A 57 22.80 -24.56 -16.99
CA LEU A 57 22.16 -25.25 -15.88
C LEU A 57 20.85 -25.77 -16.47
N GLY A 58 20.89 -27.04 -16.87
CA GLY A 58 19.76 -27.72 -17.50
C GLY A 58 18.47 -27.39 -16.75
N GLN A 59 17.45 -27.08 -17.52
CA GLN A 59 16.07 -27.16 -17.06
C GLN A 59 15.86 -28.59 -16.57
N LYS A 60 16.19 -28.87 -15.30
CA LYS A 60 15.59 -30.01 -14.62
C LYS A 60 14.11 -29.67 -14.64
N LYS A 61 13.37 -30.36 -15.52
CA LYS A 61 11.91 -30.38 -15.45
C LYS A 61 11.60 -30.67 -14.00
N PHE A 62 10.96 -29.71 -13.33
CA PHE A 62 10.41 -29.95 -12.02
C PHE A 62 9.39 -31.07 -12.22
N ALA A 63 9.77 -32.29 -11.87
CA ALA A 63 8.83 -33.38 -11.74
C ALA A 63 8.14 -33.10 -10.41
N ALA A 64 6.96 -32.47 -10.48
CA ALA A 64 6.08 -32.45 -9.34
C ALA A 64 5.84 -33.92 -8.98
N THR A 65 6.30 -34.35 -7.81
CA THR A 65 5.78 -35.58 -7.22
C THR A 65 4.28 -35.37 -7.17
N ALA A 66 3.51 -36.24 -7.82
CA ALA A 66 2.07 -36.24 -7.64
C ALA A 66 1.85 -36.31 -6.14
N ALA A 67 1.42 -35.20 -5.54
CA ALA A 67 0.80 -35.26 -4.24
C ALA A 67 -0.54 -35.92 -4.56
N ASP A 68 -0.56 -37.25 -4.49
CA ASP A 68 -1.81 -37.98 -4.47
C ASP A 68 -2.56 -37.40 -3.29
N PHE A 69 -3.58 -36.59 -3.59
CA PHE A 69 -4.50 -36.10 -2.58
C PHE A 69 -5.21 -37.34 -2.08
N VAL A 70 -4.71 -37.90 -0.98
CA VAL A 70 -5.42 -38.92 -0.26
C VAL A 70 -6.62 -38.20 0.35
N ASP A 71 -7.80 -38.43 -0.21
CA ASP A 71 -9.09 -37.86 0.22
C ASP A 71 -9.49 -38.20 1.67
N ASN A 72 -8.57 -38.70 2.48
CA ASN A 72 -8.74 -38.90 3.90
C ASN A 72 -8.49 -37.58 4.65
N MET A 73 -9.18 -36.51 4.24
CA MET A 73 -9.36 -35.37 5.13
C MET A 73 -10.16 -35.89 6.33
N PRO A 74 -9.63 -35.80 7.56
CA PRO A 74 -10.42 -36.12 8.73
C PRO A 74 -11.69 -35.26 8.69
N PRO A 75 -12.85 -35.80 9.11
CA PRO A 75 -14.06 -35.00 9.21
C PRO A 75 -13.72 -33.72 9.99
N PRO A 76 -14.20 -32.55 9.54
CA PRO A 76 -13.91 -31.30 10.22
C PRO A 76 -14.25 -31.52 11.70
N PRO A 77 -13.33 -31.17 12.62
CA PRO A 77 -13.57 -31.36 14.04
C PRO A 77 -14.92 -30.74 14.39
N ILE A 78 -15.72 -31.50 15.16
CA ILE A 78 -17.02 -31.06 15.69
C ILE A 78 -16.72 -29.97 16.73
N HIS A 79 -16.34 -28.79 16.26
CA HIS A 79 -16.35 -27.59 17.05
C HIS A 79 -17.78 -27.08 17.05
N ASP A 80 -18.22 -26.48 18.17
CA ASP A 80 -19.39 -25.62 18.15
C ASP A 80 -19.18 -24.61 17.01
N GLU A 81 -20.01 -24.68 15.97
CA GLU A 81 -19.88 -23.82 14.81
C GLU A 81 -19.96 -22.35 15.26
N LEU A 82 -18.83 -21.65 15.14
CA LEU A 82 -18.74 -20.25 15.48
C LEU A 82 -19.67 -19.45 14.57
N GLN A 83 -20.24 -18.35 15.08
CA GLN A 83 -20.99 -17.44 14.21
C GLN A 83 -20.01 -16.72 13.27
N PRO A 84 -20.44 -16.30 12.07
CA PRO A 84 -19.58 -15.58 11.13
C PRO A 84 -18.82 -14.39 11.74
N ILE A 85 -19.43 -13.70 12.71
CA ILE A 85 -18.82 -12.58 13.42
C ILE A 85 -17.67 -13.01 14.35
N ASP A 86 -17.72 -14.22 14.90
CA ASP A 86 -16.67 -14.76 15.75
C ASP A 86 -15.41 -15.05 14.91
N TYR A 87 -15.57 -15.64 13.72
CA TYR A 87 -14.47 -15.82 12.76
C TYR A 87 -13.84 -14.49 12.35
N PHE A 88 -14.66 -13.47 12.10
CA PHE A 88 -14.15 -12.12 11.83
C PHE A 88 -13.29 -11.62 12.98
N TYR A 89 -13.77 -11.76 14.23
CA TYR A 89 -13.03 -11.31 15.41
C TYR A 89 -11.81 -12.18 15.77
N CYS A 90 -11.74 -13.44 15.34
CA CYS A 90 -10.51 -14.23 15.41
C CYS A 90 -9.35 -13.58 14.65
N ILE A 91 -9.65 -12.88 13.54
CA ILE A 91 -8.64 -12.21 12.70
C ILE A 91 -8.51 -10.73 13.11
N PHE A 92 -9.62 -10.00 13.11
CA PHE A 92 -9.61 -8.56 13.33
C PHE A 92 -9.37 -8.21 14.80
N GLY A 93 -9.88 -9.00 15.73
CA GLY A 93 -9.81 -8.77 17.17
C GLY A 93 -10.77 -7.70 17.66
N LYS A 94 -11.55 -7.99 18.72
CA LYS A 94 -12.47 -7.01 19.35
C LYS A 94 -11.75 -5.73 19.79
N GLN A 95 -10.51 -5.87 20.27
CA GLN A 95 -9.65 -4.75 20.67
C GLN A 95 -9.34 -3.75 19.53
N SER A 96 -9.46 -4.17 18.26
CA SER A 96 -9.29 -3.27 17.11
C SER A 96 -10.42 -2.25 17.03
N THR A 97 -11.65 -2.64 17.37
CA THR A 97 -12.80 -1.72 17.42
C THR A 97 -12.58 -0.65 18.49
N THR A 98 -12.18 -1.05 19.70
CA THR A 98 -11.83 -0.12 20.78
C THR A 98 -10.68 0.81 20.39
N LEU A 99 -9.62 0.27 19.78
CA LEU A 99 -8.50 1.06 19.28
C LEU A 99 -8.97 2.12 18.28
N LEU A 100 -9.70 1.72 17.24
CA LEU A 100 -10.18 2.63 16.20
C LEU A 100 -11.09 3.71 16.78
N THR A 101 -11.99 3.33 17.69
CA THR A 101 -12.92 4.27 18.35
C THR A 101 -12.16 5.33 19.14
N ASN A 102 -11.26 4.90 20.03
CA ASN A 102 -10.50 5.80 20.89
C ASN A 102 -9.60 6.73 20.09
N GLN A 103 -8.87 6.20 19.11
CA GLN A 103 -7.92 6.99 18.34
C GLN A 103 -8.62 7.94 17.34
N SER A 104 -9.76 7.55 16.78
CA SER A 104 -10.55 8.42 15.90
C SER A 104 -11.18 9.58 16.69
N ASN A 105 -11.68 9.30 17.90
CA ASN A 105 -12.19 10.34 18.81
C ASN A 105 -11.10 11.32 19.23
N LEU A 106 -9.94 10.80 19.66
CA LEU A 106 -8.79 11.62 20.02
C LEU A 106 -8.34 12.51 18.84
N TYR A 107 -8.26 11.93 17.64
CA TYR A 107 -7.92 12.68 16.44
C TYR A 107 -8.93 13.80 16.14
N SER A 108 -10.23 13.56 16.37
CA SER A 108 -11.24 14.60 16.18
C SER A 108 -11.03 15.80 17.10
N VAL A 109 -10.66 15.56 18.37
CA VAL A 109 -10.34 16.60 19.35
C VAL A 109 -9.08 17.34 18.92
N GLN A 110 -8.03 16.62 18.49
CA GLN A 110 -6.78 17.22 17.99
C GLN A 110 -7.00 18.12 16.76
N LYS A 111 -8.03 17.83 15.95
CA LYS A 111 -8.35 18.60 14.74
C LYS A 111 -9.31 19.75 14.99
N ASN A 112 -10.31 19.55 15.83
CA ASN A 112 -11.27 20.58 16.21
C ASN A 112 -11.77 20.32 17.64
N PRO A 113 -11.12 20.91 18.66
CA PRO A 113 -11.51 20.74 20.05
C PRO A 113 -12.95 21.17 20.34
N ASN A 114 -13.47 22.14 19.57
CA ASN A 114 -14.80 22.71 19.77
C ASN A 114 -15.93 21.82 19.23
N LYS A 115 -15.62 20.85 18.36
CA LYS A 115 -16.61 19.96 17.75
C LYS A 115 -16.05 18.54 17.57
N PRO A 116 -15.88 17.78 18.67
CA PRO A 116 -15.43 16.39 18.60
C PRO A 116 -16.52 15.48 18.01
N VAL A 117 -16.09 14.45 17.27
CA VAL A 117 -17.02 13.55 16.54
C VAL A 117 -17.80 12.60 17.45
N ARG A 118 -17.24 12.24 18.62
CA ARG A 118 -17.84 11.36 19.65
C ARG A 118 -18.45 10.09 19.04
N ILE A 119 -17.60 9.21 18.54
CA ILE A 119 -17.94 7.89 18.01
C ILE A 119 -18.05 6.90 19.18
N SER A 120 -19.13 6.12 19.23
CA SER A 120 -19.23 4.96 20.14
C SER A 120 -18.60 3.71 19.51
N GLU A 121 -18.26 2.70 20.33
CA GLU A 121 -17.76 1.43 19.79
C GLU A 121 -18.78 0.77 18.86
N THR A 122 -20.08 0.81 19.20
CA THR A 122 -21.17 0.31 18.35
C THR A 122 -21.24 1.04 17.01
N GLU A 123 -21.05 2.36 16.98
CA GLU A 123 -20.97 3.09 15.72
C GLU A 123 -19.74 2.70 14.89
N MET A 124 -18.61 2.42 15.54
CA MET A 124 -17.42 1.92 14.86
C MET A 124 -17.65 0.51 14.28
N GLU A 125 -18.34 -0.39 15.00
CA GLU A 125 -18.73 -1.71 14.49
C GLU A 125 -19.65 -1.58 13.27
N HIS A 126 -20.68 -0.73 13.34
CA HIS A 126 -21.55 -0.41 12.20
C HIS A 126 -20.75 0.14 11.02
N PHE A 127 -19.80 1.05 11.25
CA PHE A 127 -18.95 1.60 10.22
C PHE A 127 -18.10 0.52 9.53
N ILE A 128 -17.49 -0.38 10.30
CA ILE A 128 -16.71 -1.52 9.79
C ILE A 128 -17.62 -2.47 9.00
N GLY A 129 -18.80 -2.80 9.54
CA GLY A 129 -19.79 -3.64 8.86
C GLY A 129 -20.22 -3.05 7.51
N ILE A 130 -20.47 -1.74 7.46
CA ILE A 130 -20.75 -1.03 6.20
C ILE A 130 -19.57 -1.16 5.23
N LEU A 131 -18.32 -0.99 5.68
CA LEU A 131 -17.15 -1.16 4.81
C LEU A 131 -17.09 -2.56 4.19
N LEU A 132 -17.35 -3.61 4.99
CA LEU A 132 -17.42 -4.99 4.50
C LEU A 132 -18.52 -5.16 3.46
N MET A 133 -19.71 -4.63 3.72
CA MET A 133 -20.84 -4.67 2.79
C MET A 133 -20.55 -3.93 1.47
N THR A 134 -19.86 -2.78 1.54
CA THR A 134 -19.42 -2.05 0.33
C THR A 134 -18.31 -2.76 -0.45
N GLY A 135 -17.67 -3.78 0.14
CA GLY A 135 -16.77 -4.67 -0.58
C GLY A 135 -17.51 -5.70 -1.44
N ILE A 136 -18.74 -6.06 -1.05
CA ILE A 136 -19.61 -6.99 -1.76
C ILE A 136 -20.37 -6.26 -2.87
N TYR A 137 -20.99 -5.13 -2.53
CA TYR A 137 -21.71 -4.29 -3.48
C TYR A 137 -20.77 -3.26 -4.11
N SER A 138 -20.62 -3.27 -5.43
CA SER A 138 -19.77 -2.28 -6.11
C SER A 138 -20.62 -1.14 -6.71
N PHE A 139 -20.46 0.07 -6.18
CA PHE A 139 -20.99 1.29 -6.80
C PHE A 139 -19.87 2.27 -7.16
N PRO A 140 -20.00 3.05 -8.26
CA PRO A 140 -18.99 4.03 -8.65
C PRO A 140 -18.71 5.10 -7.59
N LYS A 141 -19.71 5.41 -6.75
CA LYS A 141 -19.60 6.40 -5.68
C LYS A 141 -20.28 5.87 -4.42
N GLN A 142 -19.59 6.00 -3.30
CA GLN A 142 -20.08 5.51 -2.01
C GLN A 142 -21.43 6.14 -1.61
N ARG A 143 -21.70 7.39 -1.96
CA ARG A 143 -23.00 8.03 -1.65
C ARG A 143 -24.22 7.32 -2.24
N TYR A 144 -24.04 6.49 -3.27
CA TYR A 144 -25.14 5.80 -3.94
C TYR A 144 -25.82 4.75 -3.05
N PHE A 145 -25.12 4.19 -2.06
CA PHE A 145 -25.74 3.30 -1.07
C PHE A 145 -26.91 3.95 -0.29
N TRP A 146 -26.95 5.29 -0.22
CA TRP A 146 -27.97 6.08 0.46
C TRP A 146 -28.86 6.90 -0.50
N SER A 147 -28.67 6.76 -1.82
CA SER A 147 -29.49 7.48 -2.80
C SER A 147 -30.83 6.79 -2.95
N SER A 148 -31.93 7.51 -3.15
CA SER A 148 -33.28 6.93 -3.26
C SER A 148 -33.36 5.83 -4.33
N ASP A 149 -32.78 6.07 -5.52
CA ASP A 149 -32.87 5.14 -6.66
C ASP A 149 -31.99 3.89 -6.52
N THR A 150 -30.95 3.95 -5.70
CA THR A 150 -29.93 2.88 -5.55
C THR A 150 -29.76 2.47 -4.09
N ARG A 151 -30.79 2.70 -3.28
CA ARG A 151 -30.74 2.52 -1.84
C ARG A 151 -30.49 1.06 -1.50
N VAL A 152 -29.46 0.81 -0.68
CA VAL A 152 -29.23 -0.51 -0.11
C VAL A 152 -29.70 -0.46 1.34
N GLU A 153 -30.83 -1.09 1.63
CA GLU A 153 -31.48 -0.98 2.95
C GLU A 153 -30.54 -1.44 4.07
N SER A 154 -29.83 -2.56 3.88
CA SER A 154 -28.88 -3.11 4.86
C SER A 154 -27.66 -2.23 5.15
N ILE A 155 -27.42 -1.16 4.38
CA ILE A 155 -26.40 -0.14 4.65
C ILE A 155 -27.05 1.14 5.15
N SER A 156 -28.08 1.61 4.45
CA SER A 156 -28.68 2.92 4.69
C SER A 156 -29.53 2.99 5.95
N SER A 157 -30.07 1.87 6.44
CA SER A 157 -30.80 1.80 7.71
C SER A 157 -29.88 1.77 8.94
N VAL A 158 -28.64 1.29 8.77
CA VAL A 158 -27.67 1.11 9.87
C VAL A 158 -27.06 2.44 10.31
N MET A 159 -26.71 3.29 9.34
CA MET A 159 -26.08 4.59 9.62
C MET A 159 -26.41 5.57 8.50
N SER A 160 -26.65 6.84 8.85
CA SER A 160 -26.84 7.88 7.84
C SER A 160 -25.57 8.10 7.02
N ARG A 161 -25.74 8.52 5.76
CA ARG A 161 -24.63 8.85 4.86
C ARG A 161 -23.66 9.86 5.50
N ASP A 162 -24.21 10.90 6.11
CA ASP A 162 -23.41 12.01 6.62
C ASP A 162 -22.63 11.59 7.86
N ARG A 163 -23.22 10.75 8.74
CA ARG A 163 -22.49 10.18 9.86
C ARG A 163 -21.38 9.23 9.39
N PHE A 164 -21.65 8.37 8.41
CA PHE A 164 -20.63 7.50 7.82
C PHE A 164 -19.45 8.30 7.25
N LEU A 165 -19.73 9.38 6.51
CA LEU A 165 -18.69 10.26 5.95
C LEU A 165 -17.93 11.03 7.03
N GLU A 166 -18.60 11.44 8.10
CA GLU A 166 -17.98 12.08 9.26
C GLU A 166 -17.01 11.13 9.97
N ILE A 167 -17.43 9.90 10.27
CA ILE A 167 -16.55 8.87 10.85
C ILE A 167 -15.37 8.60 9.94
N LYS A 168 -15.61 8.41 8.64
CA LYS A 168 -14.55 8.19 7.64
C LYS A 168 -13.51 9.31 7.62
N LYS A 169 -13.94 10.56 7.80
CA LYS A 169 -13.05 11.73 7.83
C LYS A 169 -12.11 11.74 9.06
N TYR A 170 -12.58 11.25 10.19
CA TYR A 170 -11.84 11.22 11.46
C TYR A 170 -11.24 9.84 11.79
N LEU A 171 -11.40 8.84 10.92
CA LEU A 171 -10.85 7.51 11.11
C LEU A 171 -9.34 7.58 11.33
N HIS A 172 -8.89 7.09 12.49
CA HIS A 172 -7.49 7.17 12.89
C HIS A 172 -7.11 5.99 13.79
N VAL A 173 -5.82 5.64 13.83
CA VAL A 173 -5.34 4.38 14.45
C VAL A 173 -4.25 4.61 15.51
N THR A 174 -3.66 5.81 15.57
CA THR A 174 -2.51 6.10 16.44
C THR A 174 -2.60 7.49 17.04
N ASP A 175 -2.07 7.72 18.22
CA ASP A 175 -2.01 9.08 18.75
C ASP A 175 -0.94 9.88 17.98
N ASN A 176 -1.32 11.06 17.48
CA ASN A 176 -0.37 11.95 16.81
C ASN A 176 0.61 12.60 17.78
N SER A 177 0.28 12.68 19.08
CA SER A 177 1.14 13.32 20.09
C SER A 177 2.43 12.54 20.35
N VAL A 178 2.40 11.22 20.15
CA VAL A 178 3.54 10.31 20.39
C VAL A 178 4.34 10.01 19.13
N GLN A 179 4.03 10.68 18.01
CA GLN A 179 4.66 10.37 16.74
C GLN A 179 6.09 10.93 16.66
N SER A 180 7.08 10.06 16.42
CA SER A 180 8.45 10.47 16.16
C SER A 180 8.57 11.37 14.92
N ASN A 181 9.58 12.24 14.92
CA ASN A 181 9.88 13.10 13.78
C ASN A 181 10.24 12.25 12.55
N ARG A 182 9.83 12.70 11.36
CA ARG A 182 10.12 12.03 10.08
C ARG A 182 11.62 11.96 9.76
N THR A 183 12.42 12.81 10.40
CA THR A 183 13.88 12.83 10.26
C THR A 183 14.59 11.84 11.18
N ASP A 184 13.87 11.22 12.11
CA ASP A 184 14.41 10.18 12.98
C ASP A 184 14.83 8.96 12.14
N ILE A 185 16.02 8.44 12.42
CA ILE A 185 16.55 7.23 11.78
C ILE A 185 15.65 6.01 12.03
N ASN A 186 14.95 6.00 13.17
CA ASN A 186 14.04 4.93 13.58
C ASN A 186 12.57 5.24 13.22
N PHE A 187 12.32 6.24 12.35
CA PHE A 187 10.96 6.59 11.96
C PHE A 187 10.24 5.43 11.25
N ASP A 188 9.24 4.85 11.94
CA ASP A 188 8.36 3.87 11.33
C ASP A 188 7.44 4.54 10.29
N ARG A 189 7.72 4.29 9.01
CA ARG A 189 6.92 4.81 7.88
C ARG A 189 5.46 4.35 7.92
N ALA A 190 5.15 3.25 8.60
CA ALA A 190 3.81 2.70 8.76
C ALA A 190 3.16 3.04 10.11
N ASN A 191 3.73 3.95 10.92
CA ASN A 191 3.23 4.28 12.26
C ASN A 191 1.73 4.60 12.31
N LYS A 192 1.19 5.24 11.25
CA LYS A 192 -0.23 5.60 11.13
C LYS A 192 -1.19 4.40 11.10
N VAL A 193 -0.70 3.20 10.85
CA VAL A 193 -1.50 1.96 10.84
C VAL A 193 -0.90 0.86 11.71
N ARG A 194 0.32 1.08 12.26
CA ARG A 194 1.09 0.07 12.99
C ARG A 194 0.31 -0.57 14.15
N PRO A 195 -0.42 0.17 15.01
CA PRO A 195 -1.13 -0.46 16.12
C PRO A 195 -2.17 -1.50 15.65
N LEU A 196 -2.94 -1.18 14.60
CA LEU A 196 -3.91 -2.12 14.03
C LEU A 196 -3.22 -3.30 13.34
N LEU A 197 -2.15 -3.04 12.58
CA LEU A 197 -1.37 -4.11 11.93
C LEU A 197 -0.80 -5.10 12.95
N ASN A 198 -0.33 -4.61 14.10
CA ASN A 198 0.20 -5.48 15.16
C ASN A 198 -0.90 -6.38 15.72
N ILE A 199 -2.08 -5.84 16.02
CA ILE A 199 -3.23 -6.65 16.50
C ILE A 199 -3.57 -7.76 15.51
N VAL A 200 -3.78 -7.38 14.25
CA VAL A 200 -4.16 -8.32 13.18
C VAL A 200 -3.06 -9.37 12.97
N LYS A 201 -1.78 -8.96 13.00
CA LYS A 201 -0.64 -9.88 12.86
C LYS A 201 -0.55 -10.89 14.01
N GLU A 202 -0.73 -10.46 15.26
CA GLU A 202 -0.74 -11.37 16.41
C GLU A 202 -1.90 -12.35 16.34
N ASN A 203 -3.04 -11.91 15.82
CA ASN A 203 -4.20 -12.79 15.60
C ASN A 203 -3.94 -13.82 14.50
N PHE A 204 -3.40 -13.42 13.35
CA PHE A 204 -2.99 -14.35 12.29
C PHE A 204 -1.98 -15.40 12.78
N ARG A 205 -1.09 -15.06 13.73
CA ARG A 205 -0.13 -16.02 14.29
C ARG A 205 -0.77 -17.14 15.11
N LYS A 206 -1.97 -16.91 15.66
CA LYS A 206 -2.72 -17.90 16.43
C LYS A 206 -3.39 -18.94 15.53
N ILE A 207 -3.53 -18.64 14.24
CA ILE A 207 -4.12 -19.57 13.26
C ILE A 207 -3.09 -20.66 12.97
N SER A 208 -3.51 -21.92 13.16
CA SER A 208 -2.72 -23.10 12.82
C SER A 208 -2.39 -23.09 11.33
N LYS A 209 -1.12 -23.37 11.02
CA LYS A 209 -0.64 -23.44 9.63
C LYS A 209 -0.68 -24.89 9.15
N GLU A 210 -1.01 -25.07 7.88
CA GLU A 210 -0.93 -26.37 7.22
C GLU A 210 0.52 -26.71 6.81
N GLU A 211 0.72 -27.94 6.35
CA GLU A 211 2.05 -28.46 5.98
C GLU A 211 2.67 -27.73 4.77
N LYS A 212 1.84 -27.33 3.79
CA LYS A 212 2.29 -26.74 2.53
C LYS A 212 1.95 -25.25 2.48
N LEU A 213 2.97 -24.42 2.65
CA LEU A 213 2.84 -22.95 2.66
C LEU A 213 3.55 -22.32 1.46
N SER A 214 3.07 -21.16 1.02
CA SER A 214 3.65 -20.41 -0.09
C SER A 214 3.78 -18.93 0.26
N ILE A 215 4.95 -18.35 0.03
CA ILE A 215 5.18 -16.93 0.23
C ILE A 215 5.06 -16.22 -1.12
N ASP A 216 4.28 -15.15 -1.20
CA ASP A 216 4.16 -14.33 -2.40
C ASP A 216 3.94 -12.84 -2.06
N GLU A 217 4.03 -12.01 -3.09
CA GLU A 217 3.91 -10.56 -3.05
C GLU A 217 2.54 -10.11 -3.56
N GLN A 218 1.82 -9.36 -2.74
CA GLN A 218 0.57 -8.69 -3.10
C GLN A 218 0.77 -7.17 -3.23
N ILE A 219 0.02 -6.55 -4.14
CA ILE A 219 -0.14 -5.09 -4.21
C ILE A 219 -1.50 -4.69 -3.68
N ILE A 220 -1.51 -3.76 -2.73
CA ILE A 220 -2.69 -2.98 -2.36
C ILE A 220 -2.69 -1.70 -3.23
N PRO A 221 -3.61 -1.58 -4.21
CA PRO A 221 -3.59 -0.48 -5.16
C PRO A 221 -3.73 0.88 -4.46
N PHE A 222 -2.82 1.82 -4.75
CA PHE A 222 -2.87 3.16 -4.19
C PHE A 222 -2.22 4.17 -5.13
N LYS A 223 -2.99 5.18 -5.53
CA LYS A 223 -2.53 6.23 -6.45
C LYS A 223 -2.06 7.52 -5.75
N GLY A 224 -2.31 7.66 -4.45
CA GLY A 224 -1.95 8.86 -3.69
C GLY A 224 -0.44 9.03 -3.45
N LYS A 225 -0.06 10.11 -2.76
CA LYS A 225 1.32 10.37 -2.35
C LYS A 225 1.64 9.55 -1.10
N SER A 226 2.64 8.68 -1.18
CA SER A 226 3.17 7.94 -0.04
C SER A 226 4.61 7.52 -0.32
N ILE A 227 5.45 7.56 0.70
CA ILE A 227 6.85 7.13 0.63
C ILE A 227 6.98 5.60 0.55
N MET A 228 5.96 4.86 1.01
CA MET A 228 5.95 3.39 0.96
C MET A 228 5.36 2.84 -0.36
N LYS A 229 4.89 3.72 -1.24
CA LYS A 229 4.31 3.31 -2.53
C LYS A 229 5.41 2.80 -3.46
N GLN A 230 5.17 1.67 -4.09
CA GLN A 230 6.08 1.04 -5.04
C GLN A 230 5.42 0.88 -6.41
N HIS A 231 6.24 0.83 -7.46
CA HIS A 231 5.82 0.51 -8.83
C HIS A 231 6.23 -0.92 -9.17
N MET A 232 5.29 -1.79 -9.56
CA MET A 232 5.58 -3.11 -10.09
C MET A 232 4.94 -3.26 -11.47
N PRO A 233 5.74 -3.24 -12.56
CA PRO A 233 5.22 -3.15 -13.92
C PRO A 233 4.39 -4.37 -14.35
N ASN A 234 4.67 -5.53 -13.77
CA ASN A 234 4.08 -6.82 -14.15
C ASN A 234 2.79 -7.17 -13.39
N LYS A 235 2.29 -6.29 -12.49
CA LYS A 235 1.03 -6.50 -11.78
C LYS A 235 -0.10 -5.69 -12.44
N PRO A 236 -1.36 -6.17 -12.42
CA PRO A 236 -2.50 -5.45 -13.03
C PRO A 236 -2.63 -4.01 -12.53
N ASN A 237 -2.45 -3.82 -11.22
CA ASN A 237 -2.33 -2.51 -10.59
C ASN A 237 -0.86 -2.22 -10.32
N ARG A 238 -0.22 -1.42 -11.18
CA ARG A 238 1.23 -1.20 -11.11
C ARG A 238 1.70 -0.36 -9.93
N TRP A 239 0.81 0.43 -9.31
CA TRP A 239 1.17 1.36 -8.22
C TRP A 239 0.41 1.03 -6.94
N GLY A 240 1.12 0.85 -5.84
CA GLY A 240 0.49 0.59 -4.54
C GLY A 240 1.47 0.25 -3.43
N TYR A 241 0.94 -0.26 -2.33
CA TYR A 241 1.73 -0.81 -1.23
C TYR A 241 2.05 -2.27 -1.54
N LYS A 242 3.33 -2.61 -1.60
CA LYS A 242 3.78 -4.00 -1.70
C LYS A 242 3.75 -4.65 -0.32
N MET A 243 3.13 -5.81 -0.24
CA MET A 243 3.01 -6.64 0.95
C MET A 243 3.54 -8.03 0.63
N PHE A 244 4.32 -8.62 1.54
CA PHE A 244 4.66 -10.04 1.48
C PHE A 244 3.64 -10.80 2.34
N LEU A 245 3.09 -11.86 1.79
CA LEU A 245 2.12 -12.74 2.44
C LEU A 245 2.72 -14.14 2.55
N LEU A 246 2.37 -14.84 3.62
CA LEU A 246 2.68 -16.25 3.88
C LEU A 246 1.38 -17.05 3.81
#